data_AF-A0A5N5TLW5-F1
#
_entry.id   AF-A0A5N5TLW5-F1
#
_cell.length_a   1.000
_cell.length_b   1.000
_cell.length_c   1.000
_cell.angle_alpha   90.00
_cell.angle_beta   90.00
_cell.angle_gamma   90.00
#
_symmetry.space_group_name_H-M   'P 1'
#
loop_
_entity.id
_entity.type
_entity.pdbx_description
1 polymer ?
#
loop_
_entity_poly.entity_id
_entity_poly.type
_entity_poly.pdbx_seq_one_letter_code
_entity_poly.pdbx_strand_id
1 'polypeptide(L)'
;MGFQLYAPTIALASVTNIGVLTYIYILGIICTLYSAFGGIRAVIWTDVFQLSVMLIGSALVTVVGCAQIGGIVKVLNISSKGGRLDVFE
;
A
#
# COMPACT_ATOMS: atom_id res chain seq x y z
N MET A 1 -14.29 -0.72 8.27
CA MET A 1 -13.23 -1.18 9.17
C MET A 1 -12.67 -2.56 8.81
N GLY A 2 -13.47 -3.61 8.55
CA GLY A 2 -12.94 -4.93 8.17
C GLY A 2 -12.19 -4.99 6.83
N PHE A 3 -12.66 -4.26 5.81
CA PHE A 3 -12.00 -4.18 4.49
C PHE A 3 -10.59 -3.58 4.55
N GLN A 4 -10.38 -2.57 5.41
CA GLN A 4 -9.08 -1.90 5.56
C GLN A 4 -8.04 -2.78 6.26
N LEU A 5 -8.46 -3.73 7.10
CA LEU A 5 -7.57 -4.72 7.70
C LEU A 5 -7.25 -5.87 6.73
N TYR A 6 -8.15 -6.17 5.81
CA TYR A 6 -7.95 -7.27 4.85
C TYR A 6 -6.78 -7.00 3.88
N ALA A 7 -6.71 -5.81 3.30
CA ALA A 7 -5.66 -5.41 2.36
C ALA A 7 -4.22 -5.57 2.88
N PRO A 8 -3.85 -5.08 4.08
CA PRO A 8 -2.51 -5.30 4.63
C PRO A 8 -2.30 -6.76 5.05
N THR A 9 -3.35 -7.47 5.48
CA THR A 9 -3.24 -8.88 5.90
C THR A 9 -2.86 -9.79 4.72
N ILE A 10 -3.50 -9.61 3.57
CA ILE A 10 -3.14 -10.39 2.36
C ILE A 10 -1.74 -10.04 1.85
N ALA A 11 -1.33 -8.77 2.00
CA ALA A 11 0.02 -8.34 1.65
C ALA A 11 1.06 -8.92 2.61
N LEU A 12 0.76 -9.07 3.91
CA LEU A 12 1.68 -9.69 4.88
C LEU A 12 1.72 -11.21 4.74
N ALA A 13 0.58 -11.84 4.44
CA ALA A 13 0.47 -13.28 4.19
C ALA A 13 1.18 -13.71 2.88
N SER A 14 1.36 -12.80 1.92
CA SER A 14 2.16 -13.11 0.73
C SER A 14 3.66 -13.13 1.01
N VAL A 15 4.14 -12.40 2.03
CA VAL A 15 5.54 -12.41 2.48
C VAL A 15 5.79 -13.47 3.55
N THR A 16 4.76 -13.86 4.30
CA THR A 16 4.87 -14.81 5.41
C THR A 16 3.83 -15.93 5.27
N ASN A 17 4.26 -17.18 5.24
CA ASN A 17 3.43 -18.39 5.05
C ASN A 17 2.47 -18.72 6.24
N ILE A 18 2.08 -17.71 7.02
CA ILE A 18 1.17 -17.85 8.17
C ILE A 18 -0.25 -17.48 7.72
N GLY A 19 -1.25 -18.15 8.30
CA GLY A 19 -2.66 -17.96 7.96
C GLY A 19 -3.12 -16.50 8.11
N VAL A 20 -3.83 -16.01 7.09
CA VAL A 20 -4.43 -14.67 6.99
C VAL A 20 -5.23 -14.31 8.24
N LEU A 21 -6.00 -15.27 8.76
CA LEU A 21 -6.91 -15.08 9.88
C LEU A 21 -6.15 -14.76 11.20
N THR A 22 -4.97 -15.34 11.40
CA THR A 22 -4.09 -15.04 12.55
C THR A 22 -3.57 -13.61 12.50
N TYR A 23 -3.22 -13.12 11.30
CA TYR A 23 -2.75 -11.74 11.13
C TYR A 23 -3.84 -10.70 11.37
N ILE A 24 -5.09 -10.98 10.98
CA ILE A 24 -6.22 -10.07 11.25
C ILE A 24 -6.38 -9.86 12.75
N TYR A 25 -6.30 -10.92 13.55
CA TYR A 25 -6.41 -10.81 15.02
C TYR A 25 -5.25 -10.02 15.62
N ILE A 26 -4.01 -10.30 15.20
CA ILE A 26 -2.82 -9.60 15.71
C ILE A 26 -2.89 -8.10 15.37
N LEU A 27 -3.15 -7.75 14.11
CA LEU A 27 -3.25 -6.35 13.67
C LEU A 27 -4.41 -5.62 14.34
N GLY A 28 -5.56 -6.28 14.51
CA GLY A 28 -6.72 -5.73 15.20
C GLY A 28 -6.43 -5.40 16.68
N ILE A 29 -5.76 -6.31 17.39
CA ILE A 29 -5.40 -6.10 18.81
C ILE A 29 -4.40 -4.96 18.95
N ILE A 30 -3.34 -4.94 18.14
CA ILE A 30 -2.32 -3.88 18.18
C ILE A 30 -2.95 -2.51 17.87
N CYS A 31 -3.78 -2.44 16.83
CA CYS A 31 -4.48 -1.21 16.44
C CYS A 31 -5.40 -0.72 17.56
N THR A 32 -6.17 -1.63 18.17
CA THR A 32 -7.07 -1.30 19.28
C THR A 32 -6.29 -0.79 20.50
N LEU A 33 -5.22 -1.47 20.90
CA LEU A 33 -4.40 -1.09 22.05
C LEU A 33 -3.73 0.27 21.84
N TYR A 34 -3.05 0.45 20.70
CA TYR A 34 -2.35 1.70 20.42
C TYR A 34 -3.31 2.89 20.30
N SER A 35 -4.48 2.70 19.69
CA SER A 35 -5.52 3.73 19.59
C SER A 35 -6.13 4.07 20.95
N ALA A 36 -6.35 3.07 21.81
CA ALA A 36 -6.90 3.27 23.15
C ALA A 36 -5.93 3.99 24.09
N PHE A 37 -4.63 3.69 24.03
CA PHE A 37 -3.63 4.31 24.90
C PHE A 37 -3.18 5.70 24.44
N GLY A 38 -3.22 5.99 23.14
CA GLY A 38 -2.61 7.20 22.58
C GLY A 38 -3.55 8.40 22.36
N GLY A 39 -4.87 8.19 22.38
CA GLY A 39 -5.85 9.23 22.08
C GLY A 39 -5.72 9.81 20.65
N ILE A 40 -6.44 10.91 20.35
CA ILE A 40 -6.48 11.51 19.00
C ILE A 40 -5.07 11.93 18.49
N ARG A 41 -4.17 12.39 19.38
CA ARG A 41 -2.82 12.83 18.98
C ARG A 41 -1.96 11.70 18.45
N ALA A 42 -2.02 10.51 19.07
CA ALA A 42 -1.27 9.35 18.61
C ALA A 42 -1.80 8.83 17.26
N VAL A 43 -3.13 8.88 17.07
CA VAL A 43 -3.78 8.50 15.81
C VAL A 43 -3.33 9.41 14.67
N ILE A 44 -3.28 10.73 14.89
CA ILE A 44 -2.79 11.69 13.88
C ILE A 44 -1.34 11.41 13.51
N TRP A 45 -0.49 11.11 14.48
CA TRP A 45 0.92 10.82 14.20
C TRP A 45 1.09 9.55 13.36
N THR A 46 0.30 8.50 13.63
CA THR A 46 0.28 7.30 12.79
C THR A 46 -0.33 7.50 11.41
N ASP A 47 -1.34 8.36 11.28
CA ASP A 47 -1.96 8.64 9.98
C ASP A 47 -0.99 9.38 9.04
N VAL A 48 -0.27 10.38 9.56
CA VAL A 48 0.79 11.07 8.82
C VAL A 48 1.91 10.11 8.42
N PHE A 49 2.33 9.22 9.33
CA PHE A 49 3.34 8.22 9.01
C PHE A 49 2.86 7.24 7.94
N GLN A 50 1.64 6.72 8.04
CA GLN A 50 1.07 5.80 7.07
C GLN A 50 0.94 6.43 5.68
N LEU A 51 0.47 7.68 5.59
CA LEU A 51 0.39 8.41 4.32
C LEU A 51 1.78 8.64 3.71
N SER A 52 2.76 9.02 4.53
CA SER A 52 4.13 9.25 4.06
C SER A 52 4.76 7.97 3.48
N VAL A 53 4.60 6.84 4.17
CA VAL A 53 5.13 5.54 3.72
C VAL A 53 4.44 5.07 2.44
N MET A 54 3.11 5.24 2.32
CA MET A 54 2.38 4.88 1.11
C MET A 54 2.79 5.73 -0.10
N LEU A 55 3.00 7.03 0.09
CA LEU A 55 3.46 7.93 -0.97
C LEU A 55 4.89 7.61 -1.41
N ILE A 56 5.81 7.40 -0.48
CA ILE A 56 7.20 7.06 -0.80
C ILE A 56 7.26 5.67 -1.46
N GLY A 57 6.53 4.69 -0.92
CA GLY A 57 6.48 3.34 -1.45
C GLY A 57 5.91 3.29 -2.88
N SER A 58 4.81 3.99 -3.13
CA SER A 58 4.23 4.07 -4.49
C SER A 58 5.17 4.77 -5.47
N ALA A 59 5.79 5.89 -5.07
CA ALA A 59 6.77 6.59 -5.92
C ALA A 59 7.98 5.70 -6.26
N LEU A 60 8.53 4.98 -5.27
CA LEU A 60 9.63 4.04 -5.50
C LEU A 60 9.23 2.90 -6.42
N VAL A 61 8.06 2.29 -6.22
CA VAL A 61 7.55 1.23 -7.09
C VAL A 61 7.39 1.73 -8.52
N THR A 62 6.88 2.95 -8.72
CA THR A 62 6.77 3.56 -10.05
C THR A 62 8.15 3.77 -10.67
N VAL A 63 9.11 4.34 -9.95
CA VAL A 63 10.46 4.61 -10.48
C VAL A 63 11.20 3.32 -10.82
N VAL A 64 11.20 2.33 -9.93
CA VAL A 64 11.84 1.03 -10.15
C VAL A 64 11.16 0.28 -11.30
N GLY A 65 9.82 0.32 -11.38
CA GLY A 65 9.07 -0.24 -12.50
C GLY A 65 9.47 0.42 -13.83
N CYS A 66 9.61 1.75 -13.87
CA CYS A 66 10.08 2.45 -15.06
C CYS A 66 11.54 2.11 -15.42
N ALA A 67 12.41 1.95 -14.42
CA ALA A 67 13.81 1.59 -14.64
C ALA A 67 13.95 0.18 -15.23
N GLN A 68 13.20 -0.80 -14.72
CA GLN A 68 13.23 -2.18 -15.24
C GLN A 68 12.76 -2.29 -16.70
N ILE A 69 11.84 -1.42 -17.12
CA ILE A 69 11.31 -1.40 -18.49
C ILE A 69 12.26 -0.67 -19.47
N GLY A 70 13.30 0.00 -18.96
CA GLY A 70 14.30 0.73 -19.75
C GLY A 70 14.00 2.23 -19.92
N GLY A 71 13.25 2.83 -18.99
CA GLY A 71 13.00 4.26 -18.89
C GLY A 71 11.53 4.67 -19.05
N ILE A 72 11.20 5.85 -18.55
CA ILE A 72 9.84 6.44 -18.54
C ILE A 72 9.28 6.58 -19.98
N VAL A 73 10.13 6.88 -20.95
CA VAL A 73 9.76 7.02 -22.37
C VAL A 73 9.25 5.71 -22.97
N LYS A 74 9.86 4.58 -22.59
CA LYS A 74 9.45 3.26 -23.09
C LYS A 74 8.16 2.80 -22.41
N VAL A 75 7.96 3.15 -21.14
CA VAL A 75 6.69 2.94 -20.42
C VAL A 75 5.55 3.73 -21.06
N LEU A 76 5.77 5.01 -21.41
CA LEU A 76 4.77 5.83 -22.11
C LEU A 76 4.44 5.30 -23.51
N ASN A 77 5.44 4.83 -24.27
CA ASN A 77 5.21 4.23 -25.58
C ASN A 77 4.44 2.90 -25.49
N ILE A 78 4.75 2.05 -24.50
CA ILE A 78 4.01 0.81 -24.22
C ILE A 78 2.59 1.12 -23.76
N SER A 79 2.39 2.14 -22.92
CA SER A 79 1.07 2.56 -22.46
C SER A 79 0.21 3.13 -23.60
N SER A 80 0.83 3.86 -24.53
CA SER A 80 0.21 4.37 -25.75
C SER A 80 -0.17 3.24 -26.71
N LYS A 81 0.73 2.27 -26.95
CA LYS A 81 0.45 1.09 -27.78
C LYS A 81 -0.54 0.11 -27.17
N GLY A 82 -0.61 0.06 -25.84
CA GLY A 82 -1.56 -0.76 -25.10
C GLY A 82 -2.96 -0.15 -24.98
N GLY A 83 -3.23 0.99 -25.64
CA GLY A 83 -4.54 1.65 -25.60
C GLY A 83 -4.91 2.25 -24.23
N ARG A 84 -3.98 2.35 -23.28
CA ARG A 84 -4.24 2.81 -21.90
C ARG A 84 -4.17 4.33 -21.74
N LEU A 85 -3.80 5.04 -22.80
CA LEU A 85 -3.83 6.51 -22.86
C LEU A 85 -5.10 7.04 -23.54
N ASP A 86 -5.92 6.15 -24.08
CA ASP A 86 -7.21 6.49 -24.67
C ASP A 86 -8.25 6.46 -23.54
N VAL A 87 -8.32 7.56 -22.79
CA VAL A 87 -9.23 7.74 -21.64
C VAL A 87 -10.46 8.57 -22.04
N PHE A 88 -10.53 9.00 -23.30
CA PHE A 88 -11.49 9.97 -23.82
C PHE A 88 -12.05 9.59 -25.21
N GLU A 89 -12.19 8.30 -25.50
CA GLU A 89 -13.10 7.81 -26.56
C GLU A 89 -14.10 6.81 -25.97
#